data_AF-A0A6B2WWW0-F1
#
_entry.id   AF-A0A6B2WWW0-F1
#
_cell.length_a   1.000
_cell.length_b   1.000
_cell.length_c   1.000
_cell.angle_alpha   90.00
_cell.angle_beta   90.00
_cell.angle_gamma   90.00
#
_symmetry.space_group_name_H-M   'P 1'
#
loop_
_entity.id
_entity.type
_entity.pdbx_description
1 polymer ?
#
loop_
_entity_poly.entity_id
_entity_poly.type
_entity_poly.pdbx_seq_one_letter_code
_entity_poly.pdbx_strand_id
1 'polypeptide(L)'
;MNHRERFHSAAVEQGIPEDEVRRFAGFLRFAIGTSPGYDGVPVGQMGGLARLPEGMPWPACDSMPLPFIASFDCAALPRVDDLPLPADGSLLFFLHHDRAYDEREEFDKDDEMAYARVVTCRPAARW
;
A
#
# COMPACT_ATOMS: atom_id res chain seq x y z
N MET A 1 17.67 6.84 4.63
CA MET A 1 18.06 8.01 3.81
C MET A 1 16.86 8.92 3.77
N ASN A 2 16.98 10.19 4.16
CA ASN A 2 15.86 11.13 4.26
C ASN A 2 15.49 11.67 2.87
N HIS A 3 14.31 11.32 2.36
CA HIS A 3 13.87 11.67 1.02
C HIS A 3 13.63 13.18 0.89
N ARG A 4 13.19 13.83 1.99
CA ARG A 4 12.96 15.27 2.04
C ARG A 4 14.26 16.06 1.91
N GLU A 5 15.32 15.62 2.59
CA GLU A 5 16.65 16.22 2.44
C GLU A 5 17.18 16.09 1.01
N ARG A 6 17.02 14.92 0.40
CA ARG A 6 17.42 14.71 -1.01
C ARG A 6 16.66 15.61 -1.97
N PHE A 7 15.33 15.70 -1.81
CA PHE A 7 14.51 16.62 -2.59
C PHE A 7 14.98 18.06 -2.42
N HIS A 8 15.21 18.49 -1.18
CA HIS A 8 15.64 19.85 -0.87
C HIS A 8 16.97 20.19 -1.55
N SER A 9 17.99 19.34 -1.37
CA SER A 9 19.30 19.56 -2.00
C SER A 9 19.22 19.61 -3.52
N ALA A 10 18.50 18.67 -4.14
CA ALA A 10 18.34 18.64 -5.59
C ALA A 10 17.59 19.88 -6.13
N ALA A 11 16.57 20.36 -5.42
CA ALA A 11 15.81 21.55 -5.84
C ALA A 11 16.65 22.84 -5.75
N VAL A 12 17.45 22.99 -4.69
CA VAL A 12 18.38 24.12 -4.53
C VAL A 12 19.48 24.08 -5.60
N GLU A 13 20.03 22.90 -5.91
CA GLU A 13 21.01 22.72 -7.01
C GLU A 13 20.44 23.12 -8.38
N GLN A 14 19.12 23.01 -8.57
CA GLN A 14 18.42 23.46 -9.79
C GLN A 14 18.07 24.97 -9.76
N GLY A 15 18.48 25.70 -8.73
CA GLY A 15 18.28 27.15 -8.60
C GLY A 15 16.90 27.56 -8.08
N ILE A 16 16.13 26.64 -7.49
CA ILE A 16 14.84 26.97 -6.87
C ILE A 16 15.09 27.67 -5.53
N PRO A 17 14.46 28.84 -5.26
CA PRO A 17 14.62 29.56 -4.00
C PRO A 17 14.26 28.70 -2.77
N GLU A 18 15.05 28.79 -1.70
CA GLU A 18 14.92 27.91 -0.53
C GLU A 18 13.53 28.01 0.15
N ASP A 19 12.94 29.20 0.17
CA ASP A 19 11.59 29.44 0.70
C ASP A 19 10.51 28.74 -0.13
N GLU A 20 10.67 28.71 -1.45
CA GLU A 20 9.80 27.93 -2.34
C GLU A 20 10.00 26.42 -2.16
N VAL A 21 11.25 25.95 -2.08
CA VAL A 21 11.55 24.53 -1.82
C VAL A 21 10.91 24.09 -0.50
N ARG A 22 11.06 24.87 0.56
CA ARG A 22 10.44 24.60 1.87
C ARG A 22 8.92 24.57 1.78
N ARG A 23 8.31 25.51 1.05
CA ARG A 23 6.86 25.55 0.83
C ARG A 23 6.37 24.29 0.12
N PHE A 24 7.01 23.88 -0.98
CA PHE A 24 6.62 22.68 -1.72
C PHE A 24 6.89 21.39 -0.95
N ALA A 25 7.99 21.30 -0.20
CA ALA A 25 8.33 20.14 0.61
C ALA A 25 7.26 19.82 1.68
N GLY A 26 6.51 20.82 2.14
CA GLY A 26 5.37 20.65 3.05
C GLY A 26 4.16 19.95 2.41
N PHE A 27 4.05 19.93 1.09
CA PHE A 27 2.97 19.25 0.36
C PHE A 27 3.35 17.85 -0.14
N LEU A 28 4.65 17.52 -0.15
CA LEU A 28 5.12 16.24 -0.65
C LEU A 28 4.70 15.09 0.26
N ARG A 29 4.14 14.05 -0.36
CA ARG A 29 3.96 12.72 0.23
C ARG A 29 4.79 11.74 -0.58
N PHE A 30 5.81 11.16 0.05
CA PHE A 30 6.59 10.12 -0.61
C PHE A 30 5.78 8.82 -0.64
N ALA A 31 5.92 8.07 -1.73
CA ALA A 31 5.15 6.86 -1.98
C ALA A 31 6.03 5.79 -2.62
N ILE A 32 5.58 4.54 -2.55
CA ILE A 32 6.20 3.41 -3.23
C ILE A 32 5.39 3.12 -4.50
N GLY A 33 6.04 3.20 -5.65
CA GLY A 33 5.46 2.76 -6.92
C GLY A 33 5.82 1.30 -7.19
N THR A 34 4.83 0.49 -7.52
CA THR A 34 5.02 -0.91 -7.95
C THR A 34 4.40 -1.11 -9.32
N SER A 35 5.08 -1.84 -10.20
CA SER A 35 4.58 -2.22 -11.51
C SER A 35 4.60 -3.74 -11.70
N PRO A 36 3.67 -4.31 -12.48
CA PRO A 36 3.81 -5.69 -12.95
C PRO A 36 5.04 -5.78 -13.87
N GLY A 37 5.97 -6.67 -13.56
CA GLY A 37 7.21 -6.85 -14.32
C GLY A 37 8.06 -8.01 -13.82
N TYR A 38 8.99 -8.47 -14.65
CA TYR A 38 9.86 -9.62 -14.35
C TYR A 38 11.33 -9.23 -14.10
N ASP A 39 11.68 -7.96 -14.27
CA ASP A 39 13.06 -7.43 -14.25
C ASP A 39 13.42 -6.68 -12.96
N GLY A 40 12.54 -6.68 -11.95
CA GLY A 40 12.76 -6.09 -10.63
C GLY A 40 12.84 -7.12 -9.50
N VAL A 41 13.16 -6.64 -8.28
CA VAL A 41 13.03 -7.45 -7.06
C VAL A 41 11.53 -7.65 -6.79
N PRO A 42 11.01 -8.89 -6.79
CA PRO A 42 9.61 -9.13 -6.46
C PRO A 42 9.34 -8.72 -5.01
N VAL A 43 8.43 -7.76 -4.83
CA VAL A 43 8.01 -7.28 -3.51
C VAL A 43 6.64 -7.79 -3.11
N GLY A 44 6.03 -8.65 -3.92
CA GLY A 44 4.63 -9.03 -3.75
C GLY A 44 4.05 -9.83 -4.92
N GLN A 45 2.72 -9.92 -4.93
CA GLN A 45 1.92 -10.61 -5.94
C GLN A 45 0.68 -9.78 -6.27
N MET A 46 0.32 -9.71 -7.55
CA MET A 46 -0.95 -9.14 -8.02
C MET A 46 -1.90 -10.27 -8.43
N GLY A 47 -3.12 -10.28 -7.88
CA GLY A 47 -4.15 -11.29 -8.15
C GLY A 47 -3.74 -12.73 -7.80
N GLY A 48 -4.50 -13.72 -8.26
CA GLY A 48 -4.24 -15.14 -7.97
C GLY A 48 -4.73 -15.60 -6.60
N LEU A 49 -4.11 -16.64 -6.04
CA LEU A 49 -4.50 -17.18 -4.73
C LEU A 49 -3.71 -16.49 -3.61
N ALA A 50 -4.43 -15.90 -2.65
CA ALA A 50 -3.86 -15.28 -1.46
C ALA A 50 -3.21 -16.32 -0.54
N ARG A 51 -2.06 -15.96 0.05
CA ARG A 51 -1.39 -16.77 1.09
C ARG A 51 -1.81 -16.28 2.47
N LEU A 52 -2.91 -16.83 2.99
CA LEU A 52 -3.40 -16.54 4.33
C LEU A 52 -2.75 -17.49 5.37
N PRO A 53 -2.60 -17.05 6.63
CA PRO A 53 -2.19 -17.93 7.71
C PRO A 53 -3.14 -19.11 7.87
N GLU A 54 -2.61 -20.26 8.30
CA GLU A 54 -3.42 -21.44 8.57
C GLU A 54 -4.54 -21.12 9.59
N GLY A 55 -5.74 -21.61 9.30
CA GLY A 55 -6.93 -21.38 10.15
C GLY A 55 -7.54 -19.98 10.04
N MET A 56 -6.94 -19.03 9.31
CA MET A 56 -7.55 -17.73 9.07
C MET A 56 -8.71 -17.86 8.07
N PRO A 57 -9.94 -17.42 8.41
CA PRO A 57 -11.03 -17.41 7.46
C PRO A 57 -10.74 -16.42 6.32
N TRP A 58 -11.25 -16.74 5.13
CA TRP A 58 -11.15 -15.84 3.99
C TRP A 58 -11.93 -14.54 4.27
N PRO A 59 -11.38 -13.34 4.00
CA PRO A 59 -12.09 -12.08 4.19
C PRO A 59 -13.38 -12.02 3.36
N ALA A 60 -14.50 -11.62 3.97
CA ALA A 60 -15.82 -11.64 3.33
C ALA A 60 -16.66 -10.39 3.68
N CYS A 61 -17.63 -10.08 2.81
CA CYS A 61 -18.70 -9.10 3.01
C CYS A 61 -20.05 -9.79 2.76
N ASP A 62 -21.01 -9.69 3.67
CA ASP A 62 -22.32 -10.34 3.59
C ASP A 62 -22.27 -11.81 3.15
N SER A 63 -21.35 -12.57 3.76
CA SER A 63 -21.03 -13.98 3.45
C SER A 63 -20.40 -14.26 2.08
N MET A 64 -20.20 -13.23 1.24
CA MET A 64 -19.48 -13.35 -0.03
C MET A 64 -17.97 -13.15 0.17
N PRO A 65 -17.12 -14.07 -0.31
CA PRO A 65 -15.67 -13.92 -0.20
C PRO A 65 -15.19 -12.72 -1.03
N LEU A 66 -14.37 -11.87 -0.42
CA LEU A 66 -13.80 -10.72 -1.11
C LEU A 66 -12.71 -11.16 -2.09
N PRO A 67 -12.70 -10.63 -3.33
CA PRO A 67 -11.62 -10.89 -4.29
C PRO A 67 -10.26 -10.44 -3.74
N PHE A 68 -9.24 -11.28 -3.94
CA PHE A 68 -7.85 -10.92 -3.63
C PHE A 68 -7.28 -10.02 -4.74
N ILE A 69 -6.75 -8.87 -4.35
CA ILE A 69 -6.20 -7.88 -5.27
C ILE A 69 -4.69 -7.98 -5.34
N ALA A 70 -4.02 -7.87 -4.19
CA ALA A 70 -2.57 -7.86 -4.14
C ALA A 70 -2.03 -8.22 -2.77
N SER A 71 -0.78 -8.68 -2.74
CA SER A 71 0.00 -8.79 -1.50
C SER A 71 1.35 -8.12 -1.66
N PHE A 72 1.89 -7.59 -0.58
CA PHE A 72 3.23 -7.01 -0.52
C PHE A 72 3.98 -7.50 0.71
N ASP A 73 5.22 -7.93 0.51
CA ASP A 73 6.16 -8.25 1.58
C ASP A 73 6.77 -6.95 2.13
N CYS A 74 6.43 -6.62 3.37
CA CYS A 74 6.88 -5.40 4.03
C CYS A 74 8.39 -5.37 4.30
N ALA A 75 9.07 -6.52 4.35
CA ALA A 75 10.52 -6.58 4.47
C ALA A 75 11.22 -6.31 3.12
N ALA A 76 10.55 -6.60 2.00
CA ALA A 76 11.06 -6.36 0.65
C ALA A 76 10.79 -4.93 0.14
N LEU A 77 9.80 -4.24 0.71
CA LEU A 77 9.48 -2.86 0.34
C LEU A 77 10.54 -1.86 0.84
N PRO A 78 10.84 -0.81 0.06
CA PRO A 78 11.70 0.28 0.53
C PRO A 78 11.06 1.03 1.69
N ARG A 79 11.90 1.57 2.59
CA ARG A 79 11.45 2.47 3.65
C ARG A 79 11.34 3.88 3.12
N VAL A 80 10.18 4.50 3.36
CA VAL A 80 9.83 5.83 2.88
C VAL A 80 9.35 6.68 4.05
N ASP A 81 9.73 7.95 4.06
CA ASP A 81 9.34 8.88 5.11
C ASP A 81 7.82 9.09 5.11
N ASP A 82 7.23 9.26 6.30
CA ASP A 82 5.78 9.46 6.50
C ASP A 82 4.88 8.32 6.00
N LEU A 83 5.44 7.13 5.69
CA LEU A 83 4.70 5.92 5.33
C LEU A 83 5.01 4.78 6.32
N PRO A 84 4.20 4.62 7.39
CA PRO A 84 4.49 3.68 8.48
C PRO A 84 4.11 2.24 8.10
N LEU A 85 4.93 1.61 7.25
CA LEU A 85 4.78 0.19 6.93
C LEU A 85 5.36 -0.69 8.04
N PRO A 86 4.77 -1.87 8.30
CA PRO A 86 5.38 -2.89 9.16
C PRO A 86 6.84 -3.18 8.79
N ALA A 87 7.67 -3.54 9.78
CA ALA A 87 9.07 -3.88 9.53
C ALA A 87 9.22 -5.17 8.70
N ASP A 88 8.27 -6.08 8.85
CA ASP A 88 8.25 -7.42 8.28
C ASP A 88 6.81 -7.91 8.07
N GLY A 89 6.68 -9.14 7.57
CA GLY A 89 5.39 -9.75 7.26
C GLY A 89 4.83 -9.30 5.92
N SER A 90 3.53 -9.51 5.71
CA SER A 90 2.87 -9.20 4.45
C SER A 90 1.57 -8.45 4.65
N LEU A 91 1.31 -7.48 3.78
CA LEU A 91 0.01 -6.82 3.63
C LEU A 91 -0.72 -7.48 2.48
N LEU A 92 -1.96 -7.90 2.71
CA LEU A 92 -2.83 -8.46 1.69
C LEU A 92 -4.07 -7.57 1.55
N PHE A 93 -4.42 -7.25 0.31
CA PHE A 93 -5.52 -6.36 -0.04
C PHE A 93 -6.63 -7.16 -0.73
N PHE A 94 -7.84 -6.97 -0.25
CA PHE A 94 -9.06 -7.58 -0.78
C PHE A 94 -10.08 -6.48 -1.07
N LEU A 95 -10.76 -6.57 -2.22
CA LEU A 95 -11.73 -5.55 -2.65
C LEU A 95 -12.78 -6.15 -3.58
N HIS A 96 -14.06 -5.90 -3.28
CA HIS A 96 -15.16 -6.16 -4.22
C HIS A 96 -15.48 -4.90 -5.04
N HIS A 97 -14.66 -4.61 -6.05
CA HIS A 97 -14.73 -3.36 -6.83
C HIS A 97 -16.11 -3.08 -7.42
N ASP A 98 -16.78 -4.05 -8.04
CA ASP A 98 -18.10 -3.82 -8.65
C ASP A 98 -19.14 -3.29 -7.66
N ARG A 99 -19.23 -3.87 -6.46
CA ARG A 99 -20.16 -3.42 -5.41
C ARG A 99 -19.76 -2.09 -4.79
N ALA A 100 -18.46 -1.82 -4.68
CA ALA A 100 -17.98 -0.53 -4.21
C ALA A 100 -18.34 0.64 -5.15
N TYR A 101 -18.61 0.35 -6.44
CA TYR A 101 -19.02 1.33 -7.45
C TYR A 101 -20.54 1.33 -7.72
N ASP A 102 -21.21 0.18 -7.71
CA ASP A 102 -22.65 0.05 -8.02
C ASP A 102 -23.55 0.58 -6.90
N GLU A 103 -23.08 0.51 -5.66
CA GLU A 103 -23.69 1.21 -4.55
C GLU A 103 -23.12 2.63 -4.57
N ARG A 104 -23.84 3.57 -5.20
CA ARG A 104 -24.19 4.88 -4.57
C ARG A 104 -24.89 5.89 -5.50
N GLU A 105 -26.01 6.43 -4.98
CA GLU A 105 -26.49 7.80 -5.25
C GLU A 105 -25.78 8.84 -4.34
N GLU A 106 -25.06 8.46 -3.26
CA GLU A 106 -24.39 9.39 -2.34
C GLU A 106 -23.16 8.79 -1.62
N PHE A 107 -22.01 9.48 -1.60
CA PHE A 107 -20.70 8.99 -1.12
C PHE A 107 -20.59 8.75 0.40
N ASP A 108 -21.01 7.58 0.92
CA ASP A 108 -20.68 7.13 2.30
C ASP A 108 -19.39 6.28 2.36
N LYS A 109 -18.38 6.74 3.12
CA LYS A 109 -17.09 6.03 3.29
C LYS A 109 -17.22 4.75 4.10
N ASP A 110 -18.16 4.68 5.04
CA ASP A 110 -18.33 3.52 5.90
C ASP A 110 -18.87 2.33 5.09
N ASP A 111 -19.74 2.60 4.10
CA ASP A 111 -20.23 1.61 3.13
C ASP A 111 -19.11 1.08 2.23
N GLU A 112 -18.19 1.94 1.77
CA GLU A 112 -17.05 1.50 0.95
C GLU A 112 -16.11 0.56 1.71
N MET A 113 -15.90 0.84 3.00
CA MET A 113 -15.10 -0.03 3.86
C MET A 113 -15.75 -1.39 4.08
N ALA A 114 -17.06 -1.56 3.86
CA ALA A 114 -17.70 -2.87 3.89
C ALA A 114 -17.10 -3.83 2.83
N TYR A 115 -16.70 -3.29 1.66
CA TYR A 115 -16.22 -4.05 0.51
C TYR A 115 -14.71 -4.23 0.42
N ALA A 116 -13.94 -3.64 1.35
CA ALA A 116 -12.49 -3.70 1.34
C ALA A 116 -11.93 -4.30 2.64
N ARG A 117 -10.87 -5.13 2.55
CA ARG A 117 -10.14 -5.62 3.72
C ARG A 117 -8.64 -5.55 3.47
N VAL A 118 -7.92 -5.09 4.48
CA VAL A 118 -6.46 -5.21 4.56
C VAL A 118 -6.13 -6.21 5.65
N VAL A 119 -5.41 -7.26 5.32
CA VAL A 119 -4.95 -8.29 6.25
C VAL A 119 -3.45 -8.16 6.43
N THR A 120 -3.02 -8.09 7.69
CA THR A 120 -1.60 -8.13 8.08
C THR A 120 -1.23 -9.54 8.51
N CYS A 121 -0.32 -10.19 7.79
CA CYS A 121 0.22 -11.49 8.13
C CYS A 121 1.60 -11.32 8.76
N ARG A 122 1.80 -11.82 9.98
CA ARG A 122 3.13 -11.89 10.58
C ARG A 122 4.01 -12.90 9.83
N PRO A 123 5.34 -12.71 9.80
CA PRO A 123 6.22 -13.73 9.27
C PRO A 123 6.01 -15.04 10.03
N ALA A 124 5.98 -16.16 9.32
CA ALA A 124 6.00 -17.46 9.95
C ALA A 124 7.28 -17.57 10.80
N ALA A 125 7.17 -18.11 12.02
CA ALA A 125 8.35 -18.40 12.83
C ALA A 125 9.27 -19.31 12.02
N ARG A 126 10.51 -18.87 11.79
CA ARG A 126 11.55 -19.70 11.19
C ARG A 126 11.96 -20.71 12.27
N TRP A 127 11.69 -21.99 12.02
CA TRP A 127 12.08 -23.12 12.87
C TRP A 127 13.59 -23.38 12.77
#